data_AF-A0A948UDX6-F1
#
_entry.id   AF-A0A948UDX6-F1
#
_cell.length_a   1.000
_cell.length_b   1.000
_cell.length_c   1.000
_cell.angle_alpha   90.00
_cell.angle_beta   90.00
_cell.angle_gamma   90.00
#
_symmetry.space_group_name_H-M   'P 1'
#
loop_
_entity.id
_entity.type
_entity.pdbx_description
1 polymer ?
#
loop_
_entity_poly.entity_id
_entity_poly.type
_entity_poly.pdbx_seq_one_letter_code
_entity_poly.pdbx_strand_id
1 'polypeptide(L)' 'MHDLLAAKEIINEIIENANKNNLKKVSKVVIELGQKKYAHGGHEHMEKINPENLEFNLNLLAKNTIAEK' A
#
# COMPACT_ATOMS: atom_id res chain seq x y z
N MET A 1 12.56 -7.43 1.29
CA MET A 1 11.33 -7.24 0.49
C MET A 1 10.22 -6.74 1.41
N HIS A 2 10.33 -5.51 1.92
CA HIS A 2 9.34 -4.93 2.86
C HIS A 2 8.22 -4.19 2.12
N ASP A 3 8.50 -3.64 0.93
CA ASP A 3 7.53 -2.88 0.13
C ASP A 3 6.31 -3.70 -0.32
N LEU A 4 6.49 -5.00 -0.62
CA LEU A 4 5.39 -5.86 -1.06
C LEU A 4 4.42 -6.15 0.10
N LEU A 5 4.93 -6.34 1.31
CA LEU A 5 4.09 -6.56 2.48
C LEU A 5 3.26 -5.30 2.78
N ALA A 6 3.90 -4.13 2.78
CA ALA A 6 3.21 -2.86 2.94
C ALA A 6 2.11 -2.65 1.87
N ALA A 7 2.41 -2.93 0.59
CA ALA A 7 1.43 -2.87 -0.49
C ALA A 7 0.23 -3.80 -0.24
N LYS A 8 0.49 -5.02 0.28
CA LYS A 8 -0.55 -6.00 0.60
C LYS A 8 -1.44 -5.56 1.76
N GLU A 9 -0.87 -4.95 2.79
CA GLU A 9 -1.67 -4.41 3.90
C GLU A 9 -2.55 -3.25 3.42
N ILE A 10 -2.00 -2.35 2.60
CA ILE A 10 -2.73 -1.21 2.06
C ILE A 10 -3.90 -1.67 1.16
N ILE A 11 -3.68 -2.61 0.24
CA ILE A 11 -4.74 -3.07 -0.67
C ILE A 11 -5.87 -3.79 0.07
N ASN A 12 -5.55 -4.57 1.11
CA ASN A 12 -6.54 -5.22 1.95
C ASN A 12 -7.42 -4.19 2.65
N GLU A 13 -6.82 -3.18 3.28
CA GLU A 13 -7.56 -2.12 3.95
C GLU A 13 -8.47 -1.35 2.97
N ILE A 14 -8.00 -1.08 1.75
CA ILE A 14 -8.80 -0.43 0.69
C ILE A 14 -10.02 -1.28 0.34
N ILE A 15 -9.82 -2.58 0.10
CA ILE A 15 -10.89 -3.51 -0.27
C ILE A 15 -11.89 -3.68 0.88
N GLU A 16 -11.40 -3.85 2.10
CA GLU A 16 -12.25 -3.96 3.29
C GLU A 16 -13.10 -2.71 3.49
N ASN A 17 -12.51 -1.53 3.39
CA ASN A 17 -13.25 -0.28 3.53
C ASN A 17 -14.25 -0.07 2.38
N ALA A 18 -13.87 -0.42 1.15
CA ALA A 18 -14.76 -0.35 0.00
C ALA A 18 -15.96 -1.31 0.14
N ASN A 19 -15.73 -2.54 0.61
CA ASN A 19 -16.79 -3.50 0.90
C ASN A 19 -17.71 -3.03 2.04
N LYS A 20 -17.15 -2.48 3.13
CA LYS A 20 -17.93 -1.89 4.24
C LYS A 20 -18.86 -0.77 3.75
N ASN A 21 -18.42 0.01 2.77
CA ASN A 21 -19.20 1.09 2.16
C ASN A 21 -20.05 0.64 0.96
N ASN A 22 -20.12 -0.68 0.67
CA ASN A 22 -20.86 -1.24 -0.47
C ASN A 22 -20.46 -0.60 -1.82
N LEU A 23 -19.19 -0.21 -1.96
CA LEU A 23 -18.66 0.37 -3.18
C LEU A 23 -18.46 -0.71 -4.24
N LYS A 24 -18.92 -0.43 -5.46
CA LYS A 24 -18.74 -1.34 -6.60
C LYS A 24 -17.36 -1.21 -7.27
N LYS A 25 -16.72 -0.04 -7.12
CA LYS A 25 -15.40 0.26 -7.69
C LYS A 25 -14.70 1.35 -6.88
N VAL A 26 -13.38 1.24 -6.74
CA VAL A 26 -12.50 2.31 -6.23
C VAL A 26 -11.85 3.01 -7.43
N SER A 27 -12.17 4.28 -7.63
CA SER A 27 -11.66 5.04 -8.79
C SER A 27 -10.32 5.73 -8.55
N LYS A 28 -10.03 6.09 -7.30
CA LYS A 28 -8.82 6.79 -6.90
C LYS A 28 -8.49 6.52 -5.44
N VAL A 29 -7.20 6.32 -5.16
CA VAL A 29 -6.64 6.24 -3.81
C VAL A 29 -5.53 7.28 -3.73
N VAL A 30 -5.48 8.03 -2.63
CA VAL A 30 -4.40 8.98 -2.33
C VAL A 30 -3.67 8.45 -1.10
N ILE A 31 -2.37 8.18 -1.24
CA ILE A 31 -1.55 7.61 -0.18
C ILE A 31 -0.48 8.63 0.18
N GLU A 32 -0.42 8.99 1.46
CA GLU A 32 0.59 9.87 2.00
C GLU A 32 1.71 9.03 2.64
N LEU A 33 2.93 9.14 2.12
CA LEU A 33 4.08 8.42 2.63
C LEU A 33 4.82 9.26 3.67
N GLY A 34 4.69 8.88 4.94
CA GLY A 34 5.49 9.44 6.03
C GLY A 34 6.85 8.76 6.15
N GLN A 35 7.84 9.48 6.70
CA GLN A 35 9.14 8.92 7.06
C GLN A 35 9.10 8.44 8.52
N LYS A 36 9.19 7.13 8.75
CA LYS A 36 9.38 6.56 10.10
C LYS A 36 10.85 6.15 10.27
N LYS A 37 11.54 6.73 11.26
CA LYS A 37 12.86 6.25 11.70
C LYS A 37 12.65 5.04 12.60
N TYR A 38 12.94 3.85 12.11
CA TYR A 38 13.03 2.65 12.95
C TYR A 38 14.46 2.58 13.50
N ALA A 39 14.62 2.86 14.79
CA ALA A 39 15.89 2.66 15.49
C ALA A 39 16.00 1.19 15.91
N HIS A 40 16.44 0.32 15.00
CA HIS A 40 16.81 -1.04 15.36
C HIS A 40 18.34 -1.14 15.49
N GLY A 41 18.83 -1.23 16.73
CA GLY A 41 20.18 -1.72 17.02
C GLY A 41 21.37 -0.96 16.43
N GLY A 42 21.31 0.38 16.32
CA GLY A 42 22.50 1.19 15.99
C GLY A 42 22.89 1.25 14.51
N HIS A 43 22.09 0.67 13.61
CA HIS A 43 22.20 0.90 12.17
C HIS A 43 20.97 1.69 11.70
N GLU A 44 21.21 2.88 11.16
CA GLU A 44 20.20 3.76 10.57
C GLU A 44 19.71 3.18 9.24
N HIS A 45 18.97 2.07 9.26
CA HIS A 45 18.30 1.58 8.07
C HIS A 45 17.08 2.46 7.82
N MET A 46 17.26 3.47 6.98
CA MET A 46 16.15 4.26 6.46
C MET A 46 15.41 3.36 5.48
N GLU A 47 14.43 2.58 5.97
CA GLU A 47 13.49 1.84 5.14
C GLU A 47 12.61 2.84 4.37
N LYS A 48 13.19 3.42 3.32
CA LYS A 48 12.47 4.30 2.40
C LYS A 48 11.63 3.41 1.52
N ILE A 49 10.32 3.40 1.77
CA ILE A 49 9.35 2.88 0.81
C ILE A 49 9.51 3.69 -0.47
N ASN A 50 9.87 3.03 -1.56
CA ASN A 50 9.96 3.70 -2.85
C ASN A 50 8.53 3.86 -3.41
N PRO A 51 8.02 5.10 -3.63
CA PRO A 51 6.66 5.31 -4.13
C PRO A 51 6.38 4.60 -5.44
N GLU A 52 7.36 4.54 -6.36
CA GLU A 52 7.19 3.85 -7.65
C GLU A 52 7.04 2.33 -7.47
N ASN A 53 7.82 1.75 -6.54
CA ASN A 53 7.74 0.33 -6.23
C ASN A 53 6.43 0.00 -5.50
N LEU A 54 5.98 0.88 -4.60
CA LEU A 54 4.70 0.74 -3.93
C LEU A 54 3.54 0.81 -4.93
N GLU A 55 3.55 1.78 -5.84
CA GLU A 55 2.52 1.90 -6.88
C GLU A 55 2.49 0.65 -7.78
N PHE A 56 3.64 0.16 -8.21
CA PHE A 56 3.73 -1.06 -9.00
C PHE A 56 3.12 -2.26 -8.27
N ASN A 57 3.51 -2.48 -7.01
CA ASN A 57 3.00 -3.59 -6.21
C ASN A 57 1.50 -3.45 -5.92
N LEU A 58 1.01 -2.24 -5.66
CA LEU A 58 -0.42 -1.98 -5.48
C LEU A 58 -1.21 -2.30 -6.75
N ASN A 59 -0.75 -1.86 -7.92
CA ASN A 59 -1.38 -2.19 -9.20
C ASN A 59 -1.36 -3.68 -9.48
N LEU A 60 -0.28 -4.38 -9.13
CA LEU A 60 -0.16 -5.82 -9.28
C LEU A 60 -1.18 -6.57 -8.41
N LEU A 61 -1.32 -6.15 -7.14
CA LEU A 61 -2.22 -6.78 -6.18
C LEU A 61 -3.69 -6.38 -6.37
N ALA A 62 -3.95 -5.21 -6.96
CA ALA A 62 -5.29 -4.74 -7.27
C ALA A 62 -5.93 -5.49 -8.46
N LYS A 63 -5.16 -6.27 -9.22
CA LYS A 63 -5.69 -7.01 -10.38
C LYS A 63 -6.81 -7.96 -9.98
N ASN A 64 -7.89 -7.99 -10.77
CA ASN A 64 -9.11 -8.76 -10.50
C ASN A 64 -9.82 -8.37 -9.19
N THR A 65 -9.60 -7.15 -8.69
CA THR A 65 -10.30 -6.62 -7.50
C THR A 65 -11.13 -5.39 -7.85
N ILE A 66 -11.98 -4.95 -6.92
CA ILE A 66 -12.75 -3.68 -7.04
C ILE A 66 -11.86 -2.42 -7.09
N ALA A 67 -10.57 -2.55 -6.78
CA ALA A 67 -9.58 -1.49 -6.86
C ALA A 67 -8.72 -1.56 -8.14
N GLU A 68 -9.05 -2.45 -9.09
CA GLU A 68 -8.40 -2.48 -10.40
C GLU A 68 -8.73 -1.19 -11.17
N LYS A 69 -7.68 -0.56 -11.70
CA LYS A 69 -7.78 0.71 -12.43
C LYS A 69 -8.40 0.50 -13.81
#